data_AF-A0A954PJ56-F1
#
_entry.id   AF-A0A954PJ56-F1
#
_cell.length_a   1.000
_cell.length_b   1.000
_cell.length_c   1.000
_cell.angle_alpha   90.00
_cell.angle_beta   90.00
_cell.angle_gamma   90.00
#
_symmetry.space_group_name_H-M   'P 1'
#
loop_
_entity.id
_entity.type
_entity.pdbx_description
1 polymer ?
#
loop_
_entity_poly.entity_id
_entity_poly.type
_entity_poly.pdbx_seq_one_letter_code
_entity_poly.pdbx_strand_id
1 'polypeptide(L)'
;MRESIPEQGRLDCTSVGNLPLNLNCRDELIPIIAALKHLYSDRARCSQIMKLIESDVNGTASKNHGRRGIGHWQILVLAAVRLGCDFDYDHLHNLAEEHLTLRRIMGIGDWEEVRFSRTQIRDNLCKLSASTVESISHVVVDAGHEIVPEAIKRQRADSTVVETNIHYPTESSLIFDGVRKIIELCVRLHEEYDITGWRQHAHLVKQVKKSNRNIARIVARKGGGYKERLKSEYSTLLNRAGTVIQRAKETCEIMESDFELPLQTIGLLASIRNFISLTLQVCNTATRRVLNDENVPNKDKLFSIFEPHTQLYRRGKAGVPNQYGRLVLFFEDGAGFITHHHVMPRDAQDVDVATEQTMALQKRMDGQVEAVSFDRGFHSPANQAELPNIVPNVCLPMPG
;
A
#
# COMPACT_ATOMS: atom_id res chain seq x y z
N MET A 1 15.49 -19.39 15.24
CA MET A 1 16.71 -18.59 15.06
C MET A 1 16.88 -18.27 13.58
N ARG A 2 17.17 -17.01 13.22
CA ARG A 2 17.38 -16.55 11.84
C ARG A 2 18.82 -16.14 11.68
N GLU A 3 19.45 -16.53 10.58
CA GLU A 3 20.79 -16.10 10.23
C GLU A 3 20.72 -14.70 9.59
N SER A 4 21.63 -13.81 9.97
CA SER A 4 21.74 -12.46 9.42
C SER A 4 22.26 -12.52 7.99
N ILE A 5 23.42 -13.13 7.82
CA ILE A 5 24.09 -13.35 6.54
C ILE A 5 24.53 -14.80 6.52
N PRO A 6 24.28 -15.56 5.43
CA PRO A 6 24.83 -16.91 5.33
C PRO A 6 26.36 -16.85 5.39
N GLU A 7 26.95 -17.49 6.40
CA GLU A 7 28.41 -17.61 6.52
C GLU A 7 28.92 -18.50 5.39
N GLN A 8 29.80 -17.96 4.56
CA GLN A 8 30.25 -18.64 3.35
C GLN A 8 31.48 -19.50 3.63
N GLY A 9 31.26 -20.82 3.71
CA GLY A 9 32.29 -21.84 3.86
C GLY A 9 31.90 -23.20 3.26
N ARG A 10 30.95 -23.23 2.32
CA ARG A 10 30.41 -24.47 1.75
C ARG A 10 30.98 -24.78 0.37
N LEU A 11 31.18 -26.08 0.10
CA LEU A 11 31.71 -26.57 -1.17
C LEU A 11 30.66 -26.63 -2.29
N ASP A 12 29.37 -26.60 -1.94
CA ASP A 12 28.24 -26.78 -2.84
C ASP A 12 27.61 -25.46 -3.33
N CYS A 13 28.24 -24.30 -3.07
CA CYS A 13 27.77 -23.02 -3.60
C CYS A 13 28.90 -22.07 -3.99
N THR A 14 28.67 -21.30 -5.05
CA THR A 14 29.54 -20.17 -5.41
C THR A 14 29.34 -19.04 -4.40
N SER A 15 30.40 -18.26 -4.15
CA SER A 15 30.25 -17.07 -3.32
C SER A 15 29.19 -16.12 -3.86
N VAL A 16 28.34 -15.53 -3.00
CA VAL A 16 27.32 -14.56 -3.44
C VAL A 16 28.01 -13.42 -4.21
N GLY A 17 29.14 -12.94 -3.70
CA GLY A 17 29.99 -11.94 -4.37
C GLY A 17 30.66 -12.40 -5.66
N ASN A 18 30.71 -13.70 -5.93
CA ASN A 18 31.31 -14.29 -7.14
C ASN A 18 30.29 -14.97 -8.07
N LEU A 19 28.99 -14.81 -7.80
CA LEU A 19 27.93 -15.41 -8.62
C LEU A 19 28.03 -14.92 -10.09
N PRO A 20 28.21 -15.82 -11.08
CA PRO A 20 28.20 -15.43 -12.48
C PRO A 20 26.80 -15.03 -12.92
N LEU A 21 26.69 -13.88 -13.61
CA LEU A 21 25.44 -13.38 -14.16
C LEU A 21 25.52 -13.39 -15.69
N ASN A 22 24.44 -13.82 -16.35
CA ASN A 22 24.33 -13.72 -17.80
C ASN A 22 23.94 -12.29 -18.18
N LEU A 23 24.93 -11.43 -18.43
CA LEU A 23 24.72 -10.03 -18.80
C LEU A 23 24.10 -9.85 -20.20
N ASN A 24 24.02 -10.90 -21.02
CA ASN A 24 23.31 -10.87 -22.30
C ASN A 24 21.80 -11.10 -22.15
N CYS A 25 21.36 -11.51 -20.96
CA CYS A 25 19.96 -11.70 -20.64
C CYS A 25 19.30 -10.34 -20.39
N ARG A 26 18.14 -10.10 -21.01
CA ARG A 26 17.36 -8.85 -20.87
C ARG A 26 16.32 -8.94 -19.75
N ASP A 27 16.34 -10.01 -18.98
CA ASP A 27 15.40 -10.23 -17.89
C ASP A 27 15.67 -9.22 -16.75
N GLU A 28 14.59 -8.64 -16.24
CA GLU A 28 14.57 -7.66 -15.16
C GLU A 28 15.18 -8.17 -13.85
N LEU A 29 15.25 -9.49 -13.66
CA LEU A 29 15.90 -10.11 -12.52
C LEU A 29 17.42 -9.83 -12.50
N ILE A 30 18.07 -9.72 -13.65
CA ILE A 30 19.53 -9.65 -13.75
C ILE A 30 20.09 -8.35 -13.10
N PRO A 31 19.57 -7.14 -13.42
CA PRO A 31 19.96 -5.92 -12.72
C PRO A 31 19.76 -5.99 -11.20
N ILE A 32 18.66 -6.58 -10.73
CA ILE A 32 18.36 -6.69 -9.30
C ILE A 32 19.38 -7.60 -8.60
N ILE A 33 19.68 -8.76 -9.19
CA ILE A 33 20.71 -9.67 -8.64
C ILE A 33 22.09 -9.01 -8.68
N ALA A 34 22.42 -8.24 -9.72
CA ALA A 34 23.67 -7.49 -9.78
C ALA A 34 23.79 -6.45 -8.66
N ALA A 35 22.72 -5.70 -8.38
CA ALA A 35 22.68 -4.74 -7.27
C ALA A 35 22.81 -5.43 -5.91
N LEU A 36 22.08 -6.54 -5.69
CA LEU A 36 22.19 -7.34 -4.46
C LEU A 36 23.60 -7.91 -4.27
N LYS A 37 24.25 -8.35 -5.35
CA LYS A 37 25.64 -8.82 -5.33
C LYS A 37 26.62 -7.72 -4.93
N HIS A 38 26.41 -6.50 -5.42
CA HIS A 38 27.20 -5.33 -5.02
C HIS A 38 27.01 -5.03 -3.53
N LEU A 39 25.76 -4.95 -3.06
CA LEU A 39 25.43 -4.74 -1.65
C LEU A 39 25.99 -5.84 -0.74
N TYR A 40 25.97 -7.11 -1.17
CA TYR A 40 26.51 -8.21 -0.37
C TYR A 40 28.02 -8.10 -0.16
N SER A 41 28.73 -7.59 -1.17
CA SER A 41 30.18 -7.37 -1.12
C SER A 41 30.56 -6.24 -0.15
N ASP A 42 29.69 -5.25 0.04
CA ASP A 42 29.82 -4.22 1.07
C ASP A 42 29.31 -4.75 2.43
N ARG A 43 30.23 -5.30 3.23
CA ARG A 43 29.90 -5.88 4.53
C ARG A 43 29.33 -4.86 5.51
N ALA A 44 29.71 -3.59 5.44
CA ALA A 44 29.25 -2.57 6.37
C ALA A 44 27.78 -2.23 6.09
N ARG A 45 27.45 -1.88 4.84
CA ARG A 45 26.07 -1.59 4.43
C ARG A 45 25.16 -2.80 4.54
N CYS A 46 25.63 -3.98 4.12
CA CYS A 46 24.87 -5.22 4.27
C CYS A 46 24.52 -5.47 5.73
N SER A 47 25.48 -5.33 6.65
CA SER A 47 25.23 -5.49 8.10
C SER A 47 24.24 -4.44 8.64
N GLN A 48 24.28 -3.21 8.15
CA GLN A 48 23.30 -2.17 8.49
C GLN A 48 21.89 -2.58 8.04
N ILE A 49 21.73 -3.01 6.79
CA ILE A 49 20.43 -3.47 6.25
C ILE A 49 19.91 -4.68 7.04
N MET A 50 20.78 -5.64 7.38
CA MET A 50 20.38 -6.82 8.15
C MET A 50 19.85 -6.45 9.53
N LYS A 51 20.41 -5.42 10.20
CA LYS A 51 19.91 -4.92 11.48
C LYS A 51 18.52 -4.29 11.37
N LEU A 52 18.26 -3.55 10.28
CA LEU A 52 16.94 -2.96 10.01
C LEU A 52 15.88 -4.05 9.76
N ILE A 53 16.22 -5.08 8.99
CA ILE A 53 15.32 -6.21 8.77
C ILE A 53 15.10 -6.98 10.07
N GLU A 54 16.16 -7.16 10.86
CA GLU A 54 16.09 -7.87 12.13
C GLU A 54 15.12 -7.20 13.12
N SER A 55 15.15 -5.87 13.25
CA SER A 55 14.27 -5.15 14.18
C SER A 55 12.80 -5.37 13.88
N ASP A 56 12.42 -5.40 12.60
CA ASP A 56 11.04 -5.59 12.18
C ASP A 56 10.60 -7.05 12.29
N VAL A 57 11.48 -7.96 11.89
CA VAL A 57 11.14 -9.37 11.73
C VAL A 57 11.07 -10.10 13.07
N ASN A 58 11.96 -9.75 14.00
CA ASN A 58 12.01 -10.36 15.34
C ASN A 58 11.16 -9.61 16.35
N GLY A 59 10.95 -8.30 16.22
CA GLY A 59 10.16 -7.51 17.16
C GLY A 59 10.61 -7.73 18.61
N THR A 60 9.71 -8.25 19.46
CA THR A 60 9.99 -8.60 20.86
C THR A 60 10.44 -10.06 21.08
N ALA A 61 10.52 -10.87 20.02
CA ALA A 61 10.86 -12.27 20.12
C ALA A 61 12.34 -12.50 20.43
N SER A 62 12.63 -13.49 21.28
CA SER A 62 14.01 -13.86 21.64
C SER A 62 14.78 -14.38 20.42
N LYS A 63 15.98 -13.85 20.21
CA LYS A 63 16.92 -14.34 19.17
C LYS A 63 17.28 -15.83 19.37
N ASN A 64 17.25 -16.29 20.62
CA ASN A 64 17.74 -17.60 21.04
C ASN A 64 16.65 -18.69 21.07
N HIS A 65 15.37 -18.32 21.01
CA HIS A 65 14.25 -19.26 21.19
C HIS A 65 13.19 -19.07 20.10
N GLY A 66 12.88 -20.13 19.33
CA GLY A 66 11.80 -20.14 18.34
C GLY A 66 12.14 -20.89 17.04
N ARG A 67 11.09 -21.15 16.23
CA ARG A 67 11.17 -21.87 14.94
C ARG A 67 12.14 -21.18 13.98
N ARG A 68 12.89 -21.95 13.17
CA ARG A 68 13.73 -21.39 12.09
C ARG A 68 12.83 -20.73 11.05
N GLY A 69 13.02 -19.43 10.85
CA GLY A 69 12.34 -18.64 9.81
C GLY A 69 13.26 -18.38 8.62
N ILE A 70 12.76 -17.67 7.61
CA ILE A 70 13.59 -17.19 6.49
C ILE A 70 14.69 -16.25 7.05
N GLY A 71 15.93 -16.40 6.58
CA GLY A 71 17.07 -15.56 6.98
C GLY A 71 16.90 -14.10 6.55
N HIS A 72 17.57 -13.16 7.22
CA HIS A 72 17.39 -11.73 6.93
C HIS A 72 17.85 -11.38 5.50
N TRP A 73 18.97 -11.96 5.06
CA TRP A 73 19.45 -11.82 3.67
C TRP A 73 18.44 -12.34 2.64
N GLN A 74 17.86 -13.52 2.90
CA GLN A 74 16.85 -14.12 2.03
C GLN A 74 15.59 -13.23 1.95
N ILE A 75 15.18 -12.59 3.05
CA ILE A 75 14.08 -11.62 3.06
C ILE A 75 14.40 -10.42 2.17
N LEU A 76 15.61 -9.85 2.27
CA LEU A 76 16.03 -8.74 1.42
C LEU A 76 15.98 -9.12 -0.07
N VAL A 77 16.57 -10.28 -0.42
CA VAL A 77 16.58 -10.77 -1.80
C VAL A 77 15.16 -10.95 -2.33
N LEU A 78 14.31 -11.66 -1.60
CA LEU A 78 12.93 -11.92 -2.03
C LEU A 78 12.10 -10.63 -2.11
N ALA A 79 12.31 -9.67 -1.18
CA ALA A 79 11.65 -8.38 -1.22
C ALA A 79 12.10 -7.54 -2.44
N ALA A 80 13.41 -7.49 -2.70
CA ALA A 80 13.98 -6.76 -3.83
C ALA A 80 13.55 -7.33 -5.17
N VAL A 81 13.56 -8.66 -5.32
CA VAL A 81 13.06 -9.33 -6.54
C VAL A 81 11.57 -9.11 -6.71
N ARG A 82 10.77 -9.25 -5.66
CA ARG A 82 9.33 -9.02 -5.74
C ARG A 82 9.00 -7.60 -6.21
N LEU A 83 9.61 -6.59 -5.58
CA LEU A 83 9.31 -5.19 -5.86
C LEU A 83 9.93 -4.73 -7.18
N GLY A 84 11.16 -5.14 -7.48
CA GLY A 84 11.86 -4.71 -8.69
C GLY A 84 11.35 -5.37 -9.96
N CYS A 85 10.81 -6.59 -9.88
CA CYS A 85 10.21 -7.31 -11.01
C CYS A 85 8.67 -7.25 -11.01
N ASP A 86 8.05 -6.53 -10.07
CA ASP A 86 6.58 -6.49 -9.91
C ASP A 86 5.89 -7.88 -9.85
N PHE A 87 6.54 -8.84 -9.17
CA PHE A 87 6.02 -10.20 -9.08
C PHE A 87 4.94 -10.35 -8.00
N ASP A 88 3.90 -11.13 -8.33
CA ASP A 88 3.00 -11.66 -7.31
C ASP A 88 3.69 -12.75 -6.46
N TYR A 89 3.05 -13.13 -5.35
CA TYR A 89 3.63 -14.13 -4.45
C TYR A 89 3.68 -15.54 -5.02
N ASP A 90 2.86 -15.85 -6.03
CA ASP A 90 2.84 -17.17 -6.66
C ASP A 90 4.04 -17.32 -7.62
N HIS A 91 4.30 -16.29 -8.41
CA HIS A 91 5.48 -16.22 -9.28
C HIS A 91 6.78 -16.15 -8.48
N LEU A 92 6.84 -15.30 -7.45
CA LEU A 92 8.01 -15.20 -6.56
C LEU A 92 8.31 -16.53 -5.87
N HIS A 93 7.28 -17.24 -5.41
CA HIS A 93 7.43 -18.56 -4.79
C HIS A 93 8.01 -19.59 -5.78
N ASN A 94 7.48 -19.64 -7.01
CA ASN A 94 8.00 -20.53 -8.04
C ASN A 94 9.49 -20.25 -8.33
N LEU A 95 9.87 -18.99 -8.46
CA LEU A 95 11.28 -18.62 -8.68
C LEU A 95 12.16 -18.95 -7.47
N ALA A 96 11.70 -18.71 -6.24
CA ALA A 96 12.47 -19.03 -5.04
C ALA A 96 12.76 -20.54 -4.91
N GLU A 97 11.83 -21.39 -5.36
CA GLU A 97 11.96 -22.85 -5.34
C GLU A 97 12.85 -23.37 -6.48
N GLU A 98 12.69 -22.85 -7.70
CA GLU A 98 13.23 -23.50 -8.90
C GLU A 98 14.36 -22.72 -9.60
N HIS A 99 14.47 -21.40 -9.37
CA HIS A 99 15.44 -20.57 -10.09
C HIS A 99 16.83 -20.60 -9.45
N LEU A 100 17.76 -21.32 -10.09
CA LEU A 100 19.11 -21.58 -9.57
C LEU A 100 19.87 -20.31 -9.17
N THR A 101 19.88 -19.27 -10.01
CA THR A 101 20.58 -18.02 -9.70
C THR A 101 19.96 -17.32 -8.48
N LEU A 102 18.64 -17.42 -8.32
CA LEU A 102 17.92 -16.82 -7.19
C LEU A 102 18.23 -17.58 -5.88
N ARG A 103 18.29 -18.91 -5.93
CA ARG A 103 18.70 -19.74 -4.80
C ARG A 103 20.15 -19.48 -4.38
N ARG A 104 21.04 -19.35 -5.36
CA ARG A 104 22.47 -19.08 -5.11
C ARG A 104 22.69 -17.68 -4.53
N ILE A 105 22.03 -16.64 -5.04
CA ILE A 105 22.13 -15.29 -4.43
C ILE A 105 21.56 -15.29 -3.01
N MET A 106 20.53 -16.10 -2.72
CA MET A 106 20.02 -16.33 -1.36
C MET A 106 20.98 -17.11 -0.44
N GLY A 107 22.11 -17.58 -0.96
CA GLY A 107 23.11 -18.36 -0.22
C GLY A 107 22.71 -19.82 0.02
N ILE A 108 21.72 -20.34 -0.72
CA ILE A 108 21.26 -21.72 -0.60
C ILE A 108 22.19 -22.62 -1.42
N GLY A 109 22.72 -23.66 -0.79
CA GLY A 109 23.61 -24.62 -1.44
C GLY A 109 22.90 -25.53 -2.44
N ASP A 110 23.62 -25.98 -3.47
CA ASP A 110 23.06 -26.89 -4.49
C ASP A 110 22.66 -28.26 -3.87
N TRP A 111 23.20 -28.63 -2.70
CA TRP A 111 22.84 -29.85 -1.97
C TRP A 111 21.86 -29.60 -0.82
N GLU A 112 21.41 -28.35 -0.62
CA GLU A 112 20.54 -28.00 0.49
C GLU A 112 19.06 -28.08 0.09
N GLU A 113 18.32 -28.95 0.79
CA GLU A 113 16.86 -29.07 0.63
C GLU A 113 16.11 -27.99 1.41
N VAL A 114 16.32 -26.72 1.04
CA VAL A 114 15.49 -25.60 1.54
C VAL A 114 14.23 -25.49 0.70
N ARG A 115 13.08 -25.59 1.37
CA ARG A 115 11.76 -25.35 0.79
C ARG A 115 11.12 -24.13 1.43
N PHE A 116 10.59 -23.25 0.61
CA PHE A 116 9.77 -22.12 1.04
C PHE A 116 8.30 -22.46 0.81
N SER A 117 7.42 -22.01 1.70
CA SER A 117 6.00 -21.92 1.36
C SER A 117 5.65 -20.50 0.92
N ARG A 118 4.74 -20.37 -0.04
CA ARG A 118 4.18 -19.06 -0.46
C ARG A 118 3.75 -18.20 0.73
N THR A 119 3.05 -18.80 1.69
CA THR A 119 2.58 -18.12 2.90
C THR A 119 3.74 -17.64 3.77
N GLN A 120 4.78 -18.46 3.93
CA GLN A 120 5.97 -18.07 4.68
C GLN A 120 6.72 -16.91 4.00
N ILE A 121 6.82 -16.89 2.67
CA ILE A 121 7.42 -15.76 1.95
C ILE A 121 6.60 -14.49 2.22
N ARG A 122 5.28 -14.53 1.97
CA ARG A 122 4.38 -13.39 2.19
C ARG A 122 4.47 -12.86 3.62
N ASP A 123 4.29 -13.73 4.60
CA ASP A 123 4.20 -13.34 6.01
C ASP A 123 5.53 -12.79 6.55
N ASN A 124 6.67 -13.12 5.93
CA ASN A 124 7.96 -12.50 6.31
C ASN A 124 8.19 -11.17 5.61
N LEU A 125 7.83 -11.05 4.33
CA LEU A 125 7.95 -9.79 3.59
C LEU A 125 7.00 -8.73 4.18
N CYS A 126 5.78 -9.11 4.58
CA CYS A 126 4.81 -8.20 5.20
C CYS A 126 5.17 -7.75 6.62
N LYS A 127 6.27 -8.24 7.21
CA LYS A 127 6.78 -7.73 8.50
C LYS A 127 7.60 -6.47 8.34
N LEU A 128 8.16 -6.21 7.16
CA LEU A 128 8.95 -5.02 6.91
C LEU A 128 8.05 -3.79 6.99
N SER A 129 8.38 -2.90 7.91
CA SER A 129 7.73 -1.61 8.08
C SER A 129 8.12 -0.65 6.95
N ALA A 130 7.26 0.35 6.71
CA ALA A 130 7.54 1.39 5.72
C ALA A 130 8.86 2.13 6.01
N SER A 131 9.13 2.44 7.29
CA SER A 131 10.36 3.10 7.73
C SER A 131 11.61 2.26 7.48
N THR A 132 11.53 0.93 7.61
CA THR A 132 12.64 0.03 7.31
C THR A 132 12.89 -0.02 5.81
N VAL A 133 11.85 -0.14 4.99
CA VAL A 133 11.99 -0.14 3.53
C VAL A 133 12.60 1.19 3.05
N GLU A 134 12.15 2.32 3.59
CA GLU A 134 12.72 3.64 3.32
C GLU A 134 14.20 3.71 3.73
N SER A 135 14.54 3.26 4.93
CA SER A 135 15.93 3.24 5.40
C SER A 135 16.84 2.38 4.54
N ILE A 136 16.33 1.23 4.05
CA ILE A 136 17.07 0.37 3.11
C ILE A 136 17.25 1.09 1.78
N SER A 137 16.20 1.74 1.25
CA SER A 137 16.29 2.54 0.04
C SER A 137 17.35 3.63 0.17
N HIS A 138 17.43 4.31 1.32
CA HIS A 138 18.47 5.31 1.56
C HIS A 138 19.88 4.72 1.48
N VAL A 139 20.14 3.57 2.14
CA VAL A 139 21.45 2.90 2.06
C VAL A 139 21.81 2.53 0.62
N VAL A 140 20.84 2.10 -0.18
CA VAL A 140 21.04 1.79 -1.60
C VAL A 140 21.37 3.04 -2.42
N VAL A 141 20.66 4.14 -2.16
CA VAL A 141 20.93 5.44 -2.82
C VAL A 141 22.33 5.93 -2.47
N ASP A 142 22.74 5.85 -1.21
CA ASP A 142 24.06 6.28 -0.76
C ASP A 142 25.18 5.44 -1.42
N ALA A 143 24.95 4.14 -1.60
CA ALA A 143 25.86 3.27 -2.36
C ALA A 143 25.91 3.67 -3.85
N GLY A 144 24.77 4.04 -4.43
CA GLY A 144 24.68 4.57 -5.79
C GLY A 144 25.46 5.87 -5.98
N HIS A 145 25.41 6.77 -4.99
CA HIS A 145 26.14 8.03 -5.01
C HIS A 145 27.65 7.87 -4.89
N GLU A 146 28.17 6.79 -4.30
CA GLU A 146 29.60 6.48 -4.39
C GLU A 146 30.03 6.12 -5.80
N ILE A 147 29.14 5.50 -6.59
CA ILE A 147 29.39 5.11 -7.97
C ILE A 147 29.22 6.32 -8.91
N VAL A 148 28.20 7.15 -8.68
CA VAL A 148 27.89 8.34 -9.49
C VAL A 148 27.68 9.57 -8.59
N PRO A 149 28.76 10.17 -8.04
CA PRO A 149 28.64 11.27 -7.06
C PRO A 149 27.91 12.50 -7.57
N GLU A 150 28.10 12.81 -8.86
CA GLU A 150 27.49 13.98 -9.49
C GLU A 150 25.96 13.87 -9.66
N ALA A 151 25.38 12.67 -9.46
CA ALA A 151 23.94 12.46 -9.60
C ALA A 151 23.15 13.29 -8.57
N ILE A 152 23.66 13.43 -7.34
CA ILE A 152 23.02 14.14 -6.22
C ILE A 152 22.63 15.58 -6.62
N LYS A 153 23.50 16.24 -7.38
CA LYS A 153 23.39 17.67 -7.70
C LYS A 153 22.15 18.02 -8.51
N ARG A 154 21.55 17.06 -9.22
CA ARG A 154 20.41 17.29 -10.10
C ARG A 154 19.25 16.41 -9.70
N GLN A 155 18.10 17.02 -9.48
CA GLN A 155 16.89 16.33 -9.04
C GLN A 155 15.72 16.70 -9.96
N ARG A 156 14.84 15.74 -10.17
CA ARG A 156 13.55 15.94 -10.82
C ARG A 156 12.45 15.54 -9.85
N ALA A 157 11.54 16.46 -9.60
CA ALA A 157 10.33 16.20 -8.84
C ALA A 157 9.19 15.84 -9.79
N ASP A 158 8.49 14.75 -9.50
CA ASP A 158 7.27 14.38 -10.19
C ASP A 158 6.28 13.78 -9.19
N SER A 159 5.00 13.80 -9.52
CA SER A 159 3.97 13.19 -8.71
C SER A 159 3.16 12.20 -9.53
N THR A 160 2.76 11.10 -8.92
CA THR A 160 1.86 10.13 -9.55
C THR A 160 0.78 9.68 -8.58
N VAL A 161 -0.34 9.21 -9.14
CA VAL A 161 -1.38 8.58 -8.34
C VAL A 161 -0.99 7.12 -8.19
N VAL A 162 -0.67 6.71 -6.97
CA VAL A 162 -0.51 5.30 -6.62
C VAL A 162 -1.89 4.74 -6.32
N GLU A 163 -2.29 3.74 -7.11
CA GLU A 163 -3.61 3.13 -7.01
C GLU A 163 -3.76 2.40 -5.67
N THR A 164 -4.91 2.61 -5.04
CA THR A 164 -5.33 1.84 -3.86
C THR A 164 -5.93 0.52 -4.27
N ASN A 165 -5.82 -0.53 -3.44
CA ASN A 165 -6.29 -1.86 -3.78
C ASN A 165 -7.81 -1.97 -3.59
N ILE A 166 -8.56 -1.36 -4.50
CA ILE A 166 -10.01 -1.26 -4.44
C ILE A 166 -10.63 -1.72 -5.76
N HIS A 167 -11.83 -2.30 -5.68
CA HIS A 167 -12.66 -2.45 -6.88
C HIS A 167 -13.32 -1.12 -7.24
N TYR A 168 -13.87 -1.03 -8.45
CA TYR A 168 -14.56 0.16 -8.91
C TYR A 168 -15.64 0.61 -7.90
N PRO A 169 -15.59 1.87 -7.40
CA PRO A 169 -16.37 2.27 -6.25
C PRO A 169 -17.72 2.87 -6.66
N THR A 170 -18.79 2.09 -6.54
CA THR A 170 -20.18 2.58 -6.64
C THR A 170 -20.76 2.72 -5.24
N GLU A 171 -21.70 3.65 -5.00
CA GLU A 171 -22.30 3.72 -3.66
C GLU A 171 -23.03 2.42 -3.30
N SER A 172 -23.66 1.74 -4.27
CA SER A 172 -24.33 0.47 -4.01
C SER A 172 -23.36 -0.67 -3.64
N SER A 173 -22.17 -0.71 -4.25
CA SER A 173 -21.13 -1.68 -3.87
C SER A 173 -20.58 -1.36 -2.48
N LEU A 174 -20.25 -0.10 -2.22
CA LEU A 174 -19.70 0.34 -0.93
C LEU A 174 -20.69 0.11 0.24
N ILE A 175 -21.99 0.37 0.03
CA ILE A 175 -23.03 0.05 1.03
C ILE A 175 -23.08 -1.46 1.26
N PHE A 176 -23.00 -2.28 0.20
CA PHE A 176 -22.98 -3.72 0.34
C PHE A 176 -21.75 -4.21 1.10
N ASP A 177 -20.57 -3.69 0.80
CA ASP A 177 -19.32 -4.04 1.49
C ASP A 177 -19.38 -3.69 2.97
N GLY A 178 -19.94 -2.51 3.30
CA GLY A 178 -20.06 -2.00 4.65
C GLY A 178 -21.01 -2.85 5.47
N VAL A 179 -22.20 -3.08 4.94
CA VAL A 179 -23.21 -3.94 5.56
C VAL A 179 -22.70 -5.37 5.72
N ARG A 180 -22.03 -5.94 4.71
CA ARG A 180 -21.45 -7.28 4.80
C ARG A 180 -20.40 -7.35 5.91
N LYS A 181 -19.52 -6.36 6.03
CA LYS A 181 -18.48 -6.35 7.05
C LYS A 181 -19.05 -6.16 8.45
N ILE A 182 -20.03 -5.28 8.62
CA ILE A 182 -20.75 -5.09 9.89
C ILE A 182 -21.37 -6.42 10.33
N ILE A 183 -22.09 -7.10 9.43
CA ILE A 183 -22.70 -8.42 9.72
C ILE A 183 -21.62 -9.43 10.13
N GLU A 184 -20.53 -9.53 9.38
CA GLU A 184 -19.42 -10.45 9.67
C GLU A 184 -18.84 -10.24 11.08
N LEU A 185 -18.62 -8.98 11.49
CA LEU A 185 -18.09 -8.66 12.82
C LEU A 185 -19.11 -8.92 13.93
N CYS A 186 -20.40 -8.60 13.72
CA CYS A 186 -21.44 -8.89 14.70
C CYS A 186 -21.72 -10.40 14.85
N VAL A 187 -21.57 -11.19 13.77
CA VAL A 187 -21.68 -12.67 13.86
C VAL A 187 -20.58 -13.25 14.73
N ARG A 188 -19.36 -12.71 14.67
CA ARG A 188 -18.29 -13.13 15.60
C ARG A 188 -18.66 -12.89 17.06
N LEU A 189 -19.29 -11.75 17.37
CA LEU A 189 -19.82 -11.48 18.71
C LEU A 189 -20.95 -12.45 19.08
N HIS A 190 -21.83 -12.80 18.15
CA HIS A 190 -22.87 -13.81 18.36
C HIS A 190 -22.29 -15.18 18.71
N GLU A 191 -21.25 -15.61 18.01
CA GLU A 191 -20.62 -16.91 18.26
C GLU A 191 -19.90 -16.96 19.62
N GLU A 192 -19.38 -15.83 20.10
CA GLU A 192 -18.61 -15.75 21.35
C GLU A 192 -19.46 -15.47 22.59
N TYR A 193 -20.51 -14.64 22.46
CA TYR A 193 -21.32 -14.14 23.58
C TYR A 193 -22.80 -14.55 23.52
N ASP A 194 -23.19 -15.38 22.54
CA ASP A 194 -24.58 -15.83 22.29
C ASP A 194 -25.61 -14.69 22.16
N ILE A 195 -25.18 -13.52 21.67
CA ILE A 195 -26.08 -12.37 21.47
C ILE A 195 -27.14 -12.67 20.41
N THR A 196 -28.38 -12.28 20.65
CA THR A 196 -29.48 -12.56 19.71
C THR A 196 -29.48 -11.61 18.49
N GLY A 197 -30.25 -11.95 17.45
CA GLY A 197 -30.47 -11.05 16.29
C GLY A 197 -29.67 -11.37 15.02
N TRP A 198 -28.67 -12.25 15.09
CA TRP A 198 -27.79 -12.57 13.94
C TRP A 198 -28.01 -13.97 13.33
N ARG A 199 -28.98 -14.75 13.83
CA ARG A 199 -29.30 -16.10 13.29
C ARG A 199 -29.58 -16.12 11.78
N GLN A 200 -30.19 -15.07 11.24
CA GLN A 200 -30.50 -14.94 9.81
C GLN A 200 -29.49 -14.06 9.03
N HIS A 201 -28.26 -13.90 9.52
CA HIS A 201 -27.24 -13.06 8.90
C HIS A 201 -27.03 -13.38 7.40
N ALA A 202 -27.03 -14.66 7.02
CA ALA A 202 -26.89 -15.07 5.61
C ALA A 202 -28.03 -14.53 4.72
N HIS A 203 -29.26 -14.47 5.26
CA HIS A 203 -30.39 -13.87 4.56
C HIS A 203 -30.22 -12.36 4.39
N LEU A 204 -29.77 -11.66 5.45
CA LEU A 204 -29.53 -10.21 5.41
C LEU A 204 -28.50 -9.85 4.33
N VAL A 205 -27.36 -10.55 4.30
CA VAL A 205 -26.33 -10.38 3.28
C VAL A 205 -26.90 -10.63 1.88
N LYS A 206 -27.69 -11.70 1.70
CA LYS A 206 -28.31 -12.05 0.41
C LYS A 206 -29.26 -10.95 -0.09
N GLN A 207 -30.05 -10.33 0.77
CA GLN A 207 -30.97 -9.26 0.39
C GLN A 207 -30.22 -8.01 -0.07
N VAL A 208 -29.23 -7.57 0.68
CA VAL A 208 -28.42 -6.38 0.34
C VAL A 208 -27.66 -6.64 -0.97
N LYS A 209 -27.07 -7.83 -1.13
CA LYS A 209 -26.43 -8.27 -2.37
C LYS A 209 -27.38 -8.26 -3.57
N LYS A 210 -28.64 -8.68 -3.37
CA LYS A 210 -29.67 -8.63 -4.42
C LYS A 210 -29.91 -7.21 -4.89
N SER A 211 -30.05 -6.25 -3.96
CA SER A 211 -30.26 -4.84 -4.31
C SER A 211 -29.06 -4.23 -5.03
N ASN A 212 -27.83 -4.48 -4.56
CA ASN A 212 -26.62 -4.06 -5.28
C ASN A 212 -26.59 -4.60 -6.73
N ARG A 213 -26.88 -5.89 -6.93
CA ARG A 213 -26.95 -6.51 -8.27
C ARG A 213 -28.06 -5.94 -9.15
N ASN A 214 -29.20 -5.59 -8.55
CA ASN A 214 -30.31 -4.98 -9.28
C ASN A 214 -29.94 -3.56 -9.75
N ILE A 215 -29.32 -2.76 -8.88
CA ILE A 215 -28.81 -1.42 -9.22
C ILE A 215 -27.81 -1.52 -10.38
N ALA A 216 -26.83 -2.42 -10.30
CA ALA A 216 -25.87 -2.63 -11.38
C ALA A 216 -26.55 -2.99 -12.72
N ARG A 217 -27.58 -3.85 -12.70
CA ARG A 217 -28.37 -4.21 -13.89
C ARG A 217 -29.17 -3.02 -14.45
N ILE A 218 -29.73 -2.17 -13.59
CA ILE A 218 -30.47 -0.96 -14.01
C ILE A 218 -29.50 0.03 -14.69
N VAL A 219 -28.33 0.26 -14.09
CA VAL A 219 -27.28 1.14 -14.63
C VAL A 219 -26.74 0.65 -15.97
N ALA A 220 -26.56 -0.66 -16.15
CA ALA A 220 -26.03 -1.23 -17.38
C ALA A 220 -27.00 -1.10 -18.58
N ARG A 221 -28.32 -1.23 -18.36
CA ARG A 221 -29.31 -1.27 -19.45
C ARG A 221 -29.86 0.09 -19.88
N LYS A 222 -29.90 1.08 -18.98
CA LYS A 222 -30.43 2.45 -19.23
C LYS A 222 -31.76 2.52 -20.02
N GLY A 223 -32.69 1.60 -19.79
CA GLY A 223 -34.02 1.60 -20.46
C GLY A 223 -35.01 2.62 -19.87
N GLY A 224 -36.25 2.64 -20.38
CA GLY A 224 -37.33 3.54 -19.92
C GLY A 224 -37.54 3.54 -18.40
N GLY A 225 -37.89 4.71 -17.85
CA GLY A 225 -38.06 4.90 -16.40
C GLY A 225 -36.77 4.62 -15.59
N TYR A 226 -35.59 4.90 -16.16
CA TYR A 226 -34.30 4.59 -15.56
C TYR A 226 -34.13 5.25 -14.18
N LYS A 227 -34.43 6.55 -14.09
CA LYS A 227 -34.24 7.32 -12.86
C LYS A 227 -35.17 6.83 -11.75
N GLU A 228 -36.44 6.57 -12.07
CA GLU A 228 -37.45 6.11 -11.11
C GLU A 228 -37.11 4.72 -10.57
N ARG A 229 -36.72 3.79 -11.46
CA ARG A 229 -36.28 2.44 -11.06
C ARG A 229 -35.02 2.48 -10.20
N LEU A 230 -34.07 3.37 -10.54
CA LEU A 230 -32.85 3.55 -9.77
C LEU A 230 -33.15 4.09 -8.36
N LYS A 231 -33.96 5.14 -8.24
CA LYS A 231 -34.38 5.73 -6.96
C LYS A 231 -35.12 4.70 -6.09
N SER A 232 -36.02 3.91 -6.69
CA SER A 232 -36.77 2.86 -5.99
C SER A 232 -35.86 1.78 -5.39
N GLU A 233 -34.91 1.26 -6.18
CA GLU A 233 -34.00 0.21 -5.69
C GLU A 233 -32.97 0.77 -4.69
N TYR A 234 -32.52 2.02 -4.85
CA TYR A 234 -31.68 2.69 -3.83
C TYR A 234 -32.42 2.90 -2.51
N SER A 235 -33.70 3.29 -2.55
CA SER A 235 -34.52 3.41 -1.34
C SER A 235 -34.62 2.07 -0.62
N THR A 236 -34.80 0.98 -1.37
CA THR A 236 -34.81 -0.39 -0.82
C THR A 236 -33.46 -0.76 -0.20
N LEU A 237 -32.35 -0.45 -0.87
CA LEU A 237 -31.00 -0.71 -0.38
C LEU A 237 -30.72 0.08 0.92
N LEU A 238 -31.05 1.37 0.95
CA LEU A 238 -30.83 2.25 2.09
C LEU A 238 -31.64 1.80 3.31
N ASN A 239 -32.90 1.42 3.12
CA ASN A 239 -33.73 0.87 4.20
C ASN A 239 -33.12 -0.42 4.79
N ARG A 240 -32.68 -1.34 3.93
CA ARG A 240 -32.01 -2.59 4.36
C ARG A 240 -30.71 -2.33 5.11
N ALA A 241 -29.89 -1.40 4.60
CA ALA A 241 -28.67 -0.99 5.27
C ALA A 241 -28.97 -0.36 6.63
N GLY A 242 -29.97 0.52 6.71
CA GLY A 242 -30.42 1.14 7.96
C GLY A 242 -30.85 0.13 9.01
N THR A 243 -31.63 -0.89 8.64
CA THR A 243 -32.02 -1.98 9.55
C THR A 243 -30.82 -2.73 10.11
N VAL A 244 -29.83 -3.05 9.27
CA VAL A 244 -28.61 -3.75 9.73
C VAL A 244 -27.76 -2.86 10.63
N ILE A 245 -27.58 -1.59 10.25
CA ILE A 245 -26.82 -0.62 11.04
C ILE A 245 -27.45 -0.43 12.41
N GLN A 246 -28.77 -0.29 12.48
CA GLN A 246 -29.49 -0.13 13.74
C GLN A 246 -29.30 -1.35 14.65
N ARG A 247 -29.48 -2.56 14.10
CA ARG A 247 -29.23 -3.81 14.85
C ARG A 247 -27.79 -3.93 15.34
N ALA A 248 -26.81 -3.47 14.54
CA ALA A 248 -25.41 -3.49 14.93
C ALA A 248 -25.10 -2.49 16.05
N LYS A 249 -25.75 -1.31 16.06
CA LYS A 249 -25.66 -0.36 17.17
C LYS A 249 -26.21 -0.96 18.46
N GLU A 250 -27.41 -1.54 18.40
CA GLU A 250 -28.02 -2.24 19.55
C GLU A 250 -27.13 -3.37 20.06
N THR A 251 -26.50 -4.12 19.15
CA THR A 251 -25.50 -5.13 19.51
C THR A 251 -24.33 -4.52 20.29
N CYS A 252 -23.77 -3.39 19.84
CA CYS A 252 -22.69 -2.73 20.57
C CYS A 252 -23.14 -2.22 21.94
N GLU A 253 -24.37 -1.69 22.06
CA GLU A 253 -24.93 -1.21 23.32
C GLU A 253 -25.10 -2.35 24.33
N ILE A 254 -25.69 -3.48 23.91
CA ILE A 254 -25.85 -4.69 24.73
C ILE A 254 -24.50 -5.21 25.21
N MET A 255 -23.49 -5.25 24.33
CA MET A 255 -22.15 -5.73 24.70
C MET A 255 -21.53 -4.89 25.81
N GLU A 256 -21.77 -3.58 25.81
CA GLU A 256 -21.21 -2.67 26.82
C GLU A 256 -22.00 -2.62 28.12
N SER A 257 -23.32 -2.87 28.07
CA SER A 257 -24.17 -2.88 29.26
C SER A 257 -24.12 -4.21 30.00
N ASP A 258 -24.08 -5.32 29.27
CA ASP A 258 -24.38 -6.65 29.83
C ASP A 258 -23.12 -7.50 30.04
N PHE A 259 -21.96 -7.10 29.50
CA PHE A 259 -20.74 -7.89 29.54
C PHE A 259 -19.52 -7.09 29.99
N GLU A 260 -18.63 -7.77 30.72
CA GLU A 260 -17.28 -7.28 30.95
C GLU A 260 -16.40 -7.62 29.74
N LEU A 261 -15.82 -6.60 29.10
CA LEU A 261 -15.22 -6.73 27.78
C LEU A 261 -13.69 -6.80 27.83
N PRO A 262 -13.07 -7.88 27.34
CA PRO A 262 -11.62 -7.90 27.17
C PRO A 262 -11.19 -6.94 26.05
N LEU A 263 -9.91 -6.55 26.06
CA LEU A 263 -9.35 -5.56 25.11
C LEU A 263 -9.61 -5.92 23.65
N GLN A 264 -9.56 -7.20 23.30
CA GLN A 264 -9.83 -7.69 21.95
C GLN A 264 -11.28 -7.39 21.52
N THR A 265 -12.25 -7.59 22.41
CA THR A 265 -13.67 -7.33 22.15
C THR A 265 -13.95 -5.83 22.07
N ILE A 266 -13.28 -5.01 22.91
CA ILE A 266 -13.31 -3.55 22.79
C ILE A 266 -12.83 -3.11 21.39
N GLY A 267 -11.71 -3.68 20.91
CA GLY A 267 -11.22 -3.43 19.55
C GLY A 267 -12.18 -3.88 18.45
N LEU A 268 -12.90 -4.99 18.66
CA LEU A 268 -13.93 -5.47 17.75
C LEU A 268 -15.14 -4.51 17.69
N LEU A 269 -15.61 -4.02 18.84
CA LEU A 269 -16.68 -3.02 18.91
C LEU A 269 -16.28 -1.69 18.26
N ALA A 270 -15.05 -1.22 18.52
CA ALA A 270 -14.50 -0.04 17.85
C ALA A 270 -14.49 -0.23 16.32
N SER A 271 -14.11 -1.43 15.85
CA SER A 271 -14.14 -1.78 14.42
C SER A 271 -15.56 -1.74 13.85
N ILE A 272 -16.55 -2.32 14.54
CA ILE A 272 -17.96 -2.28 14.13
C ILE A 272 -18.45 -0.84 14.01
N ARG A 273 -18.19 0.00 15.02
CA ARG A 273 -18.58 1.42 15.02
C ARG A 273 -17.94 2.20 13.87
N ASN A 274 -16.67 1.94 13.60
CA ASN A 274 -15.97 2.56 12.47
C ASN A 274 -16.65 2.19 11.14
N PHE A 275 -16.93 0.90 10.90
CA PHE A 275 -17.63 0.48 9.69
C PHE A 275 -19.07 1.01 9.63
N ILE A 276 -19.78 1.14 10.76
CA ILE A 276 -21.08 1.81 10.82
C ILE A 276 -20.96 3.27 10.35
N SER A 277 -20.00 4.02 10.89
CA SER A 277 -19.77 5.42 10.53
C SER A 277 -19.48 5.60 9.03
N LEU A 278 -18.55 4.80 8.49
CA LEU A 278 -18.19 4.82 7.07
C LEU A 278 -19.39 4.42 6.18
N THR A 279 -20.15 3.40 6.57
CA THR A 279 -21.33 2.97 5.81
C THR A 279 -22.42 4.03 5.82
N LEU A 280 -22.63 4.72 6.95
CA LEU A 280 -23.58 5.84 7.05
C LEU A 280 -23.16 7.02 6.17
N GLN A 281 -21.87 7.33 6.09
CA GLN A 281 -21.35 8.35 5.16
C GLN A 281 -21.70 8.03 3.71
N VAL A 282 -21.52 6.76 3.29
CA VAL A 282 -21.89 6.32 1.94
C VAL A 282 -23.41 6.37 1.74
N CYS A 283 -24.20 5.92 2.72
CA CYS A 283 -25.67 6.01 2.67
C CYS A 283 -26.15 7.46 2.52
N ASN A 284 -25.53 8.41 3.24
CA ASN A 284 -25.84 9.83 3.12
C ASN A 284 -25.48 10.35 1.72
N THR A 285 -24.28 10.01 1.22
CA THR A 285 -23.86 10.36 -0.14
C THR A 285 -24.82 9.83 -1.20
N ALA A 286 -25.25 8.57 -1.07
CA ALA A 286 -26.21 7.94 -1.98
C ALA A 286 -27.60 8.61 -1.90
N THR A 287 -28.06 8.96 -0.70
CA THR A 287 -29.33 9.67 -0.49
C THR A 287 -29.32 11.02 -1.18
N ARG A 288 -28.31 11.84 -0.89
CA ARG A 288 -28.12 13.16 -1.49
C ARG A 288 -28.04 13.07 -3.02
N ARG A 289 -27.15 12.22 -3.55
CA ARG A 289 -26.92 12.15 -5.00
C ARG A 289 -28.07 11.49 -5.76
N VAL A 290 -28.59 10.37 -5.27
CA VAL A 290 -29.53 9.54 -6.04
C VAL A 290 -30.97 9.90 -5.74
N LEU A 291 -31.34 10.13 -4.48
CA LEU A 291 -32.73 10.40 -4.11
C LEU A 291 -33.06 11.90 -4.26
N ASN A 292 -32.17 12.77 -3.80
CA ASN A 292 -32.37 14.22 -3.79
C ASN A 292 -31.80 14.94 -5.04
N ASP A 293 -31.14 14.21 -5.94
CA ASP A 293 -30.46 14.77 -7.13
C ASP A 293 -29.40 15.86 -6.82
N GLU A 294 -28.82 15.84 -5.60
CA GLU A 294 -27.80 16.80 -5.18
C GLU A 294 -26.42 16.48 -5.80
N ASN A 295 -25.65 17.53 -6.10
CA ASN A 295 -24.25 17.37 -6.47
C ASN A 295 -23.37 17.32 -5.21
N VAL A 296 -22.88 16.14 -4.86
CA VAL A 296 -22.02 15.93 -3.69
C VAL A 296 -20.55 16.22 -4.03
N PRO A 297 -19.85 17.10 -3.29
CA PRO A 297 -18.42 17.34 -3.44
C PRO A 297 -17.58 16.07 -3.28
N ASN A 298 -16.46 15.96 -3.99
CA ASN A 298 -15.60 14.76 -3.89
C ASN A 298 -14.99 14.56 -2.49
N LYS A 299 -14.73 15.64 -1.75
CA LYS A 299 -14.25 15.58 -0.36
C LYS A 299 -15.21 14.89 0.60
N ASP A 300 -16.52 14.90 0.29
CA ASP A 300 -17.55 14.25 1.10
C ASP A 300 -17.70 12.76 0.73
N LYS A 301 -17.18 12.35 -0.44
CA LYS A 301 -17.34 10.99 -0.97
C LYS A 301 -16.29 10.04 -0.41
N LEU A 302 -16.73 8.83 -0.18
CA LEU A 302 -15.85 7.70 0.13
C LEU A 302 -15.71 6.81 -1.11
N PHE A 303 -14.49 6.36 -1.40
CA PHE A 303 -14.20 5.44 -2.52
C PHE A 303 -13.90 4.02 -2.05
N SER A 304 -13.60 3.82 -0.77
CA SER A 304 -13.52 2.49 -0.16
C SER A 304 -13.75 2.61 1.33
N ILE A 305 -14.51 1.66 1.89
CA ILE A 305 -14.66 1.54 3.34
C ILE A 305 -13.45 0.83 3.98
N PHE A 306 -12.66 0.10 3.19
CA PHE A 306 -11.48 -0.63 3.65
C PHE A 306 -10.21 0.20 3.46
N GLU A 307 -10.21 1.11 2.49
CA GLU A 307 -9.18 2.12 2.28
C GLU A 307 -9.81 3.52 2.32
N PRO A 308 -10.23 4.01 3.51
CA PRO A 308 -10.93 5.29 3.61
C PRO A 308 -10.13 6.48 3.14
N HIS A 309 -8.81 6.33 2.94
CA HIS A 309 -7.88 7.35 2.47
C HIS A 309 -7.88 7.52 0.94
N THR A 310 -8.46 6.60 0.16
CA THR A 310 -8.53 6.69 -1.31
C THR A 310 -9.16 8.00 -1.75
N GLN A 311 -8.64 8.57 -2.84
CA GLN A 311 -9.17 9.77 -3.48
C GLN A 311 -9.34 9.56 -4.98
N LEU A 312 -10.16 10.41 -5.61
CA LEU A 312 -10.37 10.43 -7.05
C LEU A 312 -9.58 11.57 -7.69
N TYR A 313 -8.69 11.21 -8.63
CA TYR A 313 -7.93 12.14 -9.44
C TYR A 313 -8.32 12.05 -10.92
N ARG A 314 -8.32 13.20 -11.60
CA ARG A 314 -8.59 13.32 -13.05
C ARG A 314 -7.47 14.10 -13.74
N ARG A 315 -6.34 13.41 -14.01
CA ARG A 315 -5.13 14.04 -14.59
C ARG A 315 -5.01 13.88 -16.11
N GLY A 316 -6.10 13.51 -16.80
CA GLY A 316 -6.13 13.48 -18.28
C GLY A 316 -5.26 12.39 -18.95
N LYS A 317 -4.76 11.40 -18.20
CA LYS A 317 -4.03 10.26 -18.79
C LYS A 317 -4.93 9.52 -19.78
N ALA A 318 -4.43 9.26 -20.99
CA ALA A 318 -5.15 8.53 -22.02
C ALA A 318 -5.57 7.15 -21.50
N GLY A 319 -6.85 6.78 -21.70
CA GLY A 319 -7.39 5.48 -21.29
C GLY A 319 -7.84 5.35 -19.83
N VAL A 320 -7.35 6.19 -18.90
CA VAL A 320 -7.71 6.14 -17.46
C VAL A 320 -8.20 7.51 -16.98
N PRO A 321 -9.45 7.89 -17.29
CA PRO A 321 -9.96 9.23 -16.97
C PRO A 321 -10.11 9.48 -15.46
N ASN A 322 -10.30 8.41 -14.66
CA ASN A 322 -10.45 8.46 -13.22
C ASN A 322 -9.42 7.52 -12.59
N GLN A 323 -8.55 8.05 -11.73
CA GLN A 323 -7.57 7.29 -10.95
C GLN A 323 -7.99 7.30 -9.48
N TYR A 324 -8.07 6.11 -8.86
CA TYR A 324 -8.44 5.95 -7.46
C TYR A 324 -7.22 5.58 -6.63
N GLY A 325 -6.72 6.53 -5.85
CA GLY A 325 -5.42 6.33 -5.21
C GLY A 325 -5.03 7.40 -4.21
N ARG A 326 -3.72 7.51 -4.00
CA ARG A 326 -3.05 8.60 -3.27
C ARG A 326 -2.03 9.26 -4.18
N LEU A 327 -1.91 10.58 -4.07
CA LEU A 327 -0.86 11.31 -4.75
C LEU A 327 0.46 11.10 -3.99
N VAL A 328 1.48 10.68 -4.72
CA VAL A 328 2.82 10.44 -4.19
C VAL A 328 3.78 11.30 -4.98
N LEU A 329 4.48 12.19 -4.26
CA LEU A 329 5.63 12.93 -4.76
C LEU A 329 6.85 12.04 -4.70
N PHE A 330 7.71 12.11 -5.69
CA PHE A 330 9.05 11.55 -5.63
C PHE A 330 10.06 12.46 -6.31
N PHE A 331 11.29 12.41 -5.80
CA PHE A 331 12.45 13.04 -6.39
C PHE A 331 13.36 11.96 -6.96
N GLU A 332 13.76 12.15 -8.21
CA GLU A 332 14.67 11.29 -8.95
C GLU A 332 15.95 12.07 -9.25
N ASP A 333 17.12 11.47 -8.99
CA ASP A 333 18.40 12.11 -9.24
C ASP A 333 18.93 11.91 -10.67
N GLY A 334 20.12 12.47 -10.96
CA GLY A 334 20.76 12.34 -12.27
C GLY A 334 21.13 10.91 -12.70
N ALA A 335 21.11 9.94 -11.79
CA ALA A 335 21.37 8.52 -12.06
C ALA A 335 20.08 7.67 -12.05
N GLY A 336 18.92 8.27 -11.79
CA GLY A 336 17.63 7.59 -11.76
C GLY A 336 17.26 7.00 -10.38
N PHE A 337 17.98 7.35 -9.32
CA PHE A 337 17.61 6.92 -7.97
C PHE A 337 16.47 7.77 -7.42
N ILE A 338 15.52 7.12 -6.76
CA ILE A 338 14.50 7.81 -5.97
C ILE A 338 15.13 8.27 -4.65
N THR A 339 15.42 9.57 -4.56
CA THR A 339 16.14 10.19 -3.43
C THR A 339 15.21 10.70 -2.34
N HIS A 340 13.96 10.98 -2.64
CA HIS A 340 12.97 11.36 -1.64
C HIS A 340 11.59 11.01 -2.14
N HIS A 341 10.69 10.64 -1.25
CA HIS A 341 9.30 10.40 -1.61
C HIS A 341 8.37 10.85 -0.49
N HIS A 342 7.15 11.23 -0.86
CA HIS A 342 6.17 11.72 0.10
C HIS A 342 4.75 11.36 -0.35
N VAL A 343 4.05 10.59 0.48
CA VAL A 343 2.61 10.32 0.29
C VAL A 343 1.84 11.54 0.77
N MET A 344 1.29 12.30 -0.17
CA MET A 344 0.66 13.58 0.14
C MET A 344 -0.60 13.41 1.00
N PRO A 345 -0.91 14.38 1.89
CA PRO A 345 -2.18 14.48 2.60
C PRO A 345 -3.42 14.50 1.69
N ARG A 346 -4.62 14.50 2.28
CA ARG A 346 -5.86 14.42 1.49
C ARG A 346 -6.21 15.69 0.74
N ASP A 347 -5.79 16.79 1.29
CA ASP A 347 -6.09 18.16 0.94
C ASP A 347 -4.92 18.84 0.22
N ALA A 348 -3.79 18.14 0.07
CA ALA A 348 -2.60 18.63 -0.60
C ALA A 348 -2.58 18.24 -2.08
N GLN A 349 -2.05 19.14 -2.89
CA GLN A 349 -1.71 19.00 -4.30
C GLN A 349 -0.21 19.22 -4.51
N ASP A 350 0.23 19.04 -5.76
CA ASP A 350 1.61 19.27 -6.19
C ASP A 350 2.15 20.63 -5.70
N VAL A 351 1.36 21.70 -5.84
CA VAL A 351 1.73 23.06 -5.41
C VAL A 351 1.96 23.18 -3.90
N ASP A 352 1.25 22.40 -3.08
CA ASP A 352 1.23 22.59 -1.63
C ASP A 352 2.46 22.00 -0.94
N VAL A 353 3.12 21.02 -1.58
CA VAL A 353 4.22 20.25 -0.98
C VAL A 353 5.59 20.58 -1.57
N ALA A 354 5.65 21.36 -2.66
CA ALA A 354 6.89 21.60 -3.40
C ALA A 354 8.02 22.14 -2.52
N THR A 355 7.81 23.26 -1.81
CA THR A 355 8.83 23.89 -0.96
C THR A 355 9.24 22.99 0.20
N GLU A 356 8.27 22.48 0.97
CA GLU A 356 8.51 21.65 2.15
C GLU A 356 9.33 20.40 1.80
N GLN A 357 8.94 19.70 0.74
CA GLN A 357 9.59 18.45 0.36
C GLN A 357 10.94 18.68 -0.33
N THR A 358 11.13 19.83 -0.99
CA THR A 358 12.47 20.23 -1.48
C THR A 358 13.41 20.53 -0.31
N MET A 359 12.93 21.16 0.76
CA MET A 359 13.72 21.37 1.97
C MET A 359 14.10 20.05 2.65
N ALA A 360 13.16 19.10 2.73
CA ALA A 360 13.42 17.76 3.25
C ALA A 360 14.49 17.04 2.42
N LEU A 361 14.41 17.12 1.09
CA LEU A 361 15.42 16.59 0.18
C LEU A 361 16.79 17.26 0.41
N GLN A 362 16.84 18.59 0.47
CA GLN A 362 18.09 19.33 0.68
C GLN A 362 18.77 18.91 1.97
N LYS A 363 17.98 18.74 3.04
CA LYS A 363 18.47 18.25 4.33
C LYS A 363 18.97 16.82 4.25
N ARG A 364 18.27 15.93 3.54
CA ARG A 364 18.69 14.54 3.35
C ARG A 364 20.02 14.45 2.58
N MET A 365 20.22 15.34 1.62
CA MET A 365 21.39 15.38 0.74
C MET A 365 22.54 16.23 1.29
N ASP A 366 22.51 16.62 2.57
CA ASP A 366 23.51 17.48 3.20
C ASP A 366 23.81 18.76 2.42
N GLY A 367 22.79 19.34 1.77
CA GLY A 367 22.93 20.59 1.03
C GLY A 367 23.54 20.47 -0.37
N GLN A 368 23.74 19.25 -0.89
CA GLN A 368 24.46 19.01 -2.15
C GLN A 368 23.60 19.15 -3.42
N VAL A 369 22.28 19.31 -3.32
CA VAL A 369 21.45 19.50 -4.52
C VAL A 369 21.65 20.93 -5.04
N GLU A 370 22.05 21.04 -6.30
CA GLU A 370 22.36 22.31 -6.98
C GLU A 370 21.26 22.71 -7.96
N ALA A 371 20.50 21.75 -8.48
CA ALA A 371 19.45 21.98 -9.45
C ALA A 371 18.23 21.07 -9.23
N VAL A 372 17.03 21.63 -9.34
CA VAL A 372 15.77 20.89 -9.26
C VAL A 372 14.82 21.31 -10.38
N SER A 373 14.13 20.33 -10.96
CA SER A 373 13.13 20.55 -12.01
C SER A 373 11.76 20.04 -11.58
N PHE A 374 10.72 20.79 -11.92
CA PHE A 374 9.32 20.48 -11.62
C PHE A 374 8.45 20.56 -12.88
N ASP A 375 7.31 19.87 -12.85
CA ASP A 375 6.24 20.10 -13.83
C ASP A 375 5.40 21.35 -13.48
N ARG A 376 4.60 21.83 -14.43
CA ARG A 376 3.71 23.00 -14.29
C ARG A 376 2.72 22.87 -13.13
N GLY A 377 2.34 21.64 -12.79
CA GLY A 377 1.45 21.35 -11.66
C GLY A 377 1.97 21.84 -10.31
N PHE A 378 3.28 22.07 -10.18
CA PHE A 378 3.92 22.56 -8.95
C PHE A 378 3.98 24.09 -8.85
N HIS A 379 3.54 24.81 -9.87
CA HIS A 379 3.71 26.27 -9.90
C HIS A 379 2.72 27.01 -8.99
N SER A 380 3.27 27.86 -8.12
CA SER A 380 2.56 28.94 -7.43
C SER A 380 3.51 30.15 -7.30
N PRO A 381 3.00 31.39 -7.15
CA PRO A 381 3.86 32.55 -6.90
C PRO A 381 4.74 32.40 -5.66
N ALA A 382 4.23 31.71 -4.63
CA ALA A 382 5.00 31.38 -3.42
C ALA A 382 6.15 30.42 -3.76
N ASN A 383 5.87 29.31 -4.46
CA ASN A 383 6.90 28.34 -4.83
C ASN A 383 7.98 28.97 -5.72
N GLN A 384 7.59 29.85 -6.64
CA GLN A 384 8.53 30.57 -7.51
C GLN A 384 9.49 31.48 -6.71
N ALA A 385 9.04 32.03 -5.58
CA ALA A 385 9.84 32.89 -4.72
C ALA A 385 10.65 32.10 -3.67
N GLU A 386 10.11 30.99 -3.16
CA GLU A 386 10.69 30.23 -2.04
C GLU A 386 11.72 29.20 -2.49
N LEU A 387 11.46 28.45 -3.57
CA LEU A 387 12.35 27.37 -4.03
C LEU A 387 13.78 27.84 -4.33
N PRO A 388 14.01 29.02 -4.95
CA PRO A 388 15.38 29.53 -5.18
C PRO A 388 16.17 29.81 -3.90
N ASN A 389 15.51 29.95 -2.74
CA ASN A 389 16.19 30.09 -1.45
C ASN A 389 16.67 28.74 -0.88
N ILE A 390 16.19 27.63 -1.44
CA ILE A 390 16.55 26.26 -1.00
C ILE A 390 17.58 25.65 -1.95
N VAL A 391 17.36 25.78 -3.26
CA VAL A 391 18.22 25.21 -4.31
C VAL A 391 18.63 26.32 -5.28
N PRO A 392 19.92 26.43 -5.65
CA PRO A 392 20.40 27.51 -6.51
C PRO A 392 19.72 27.58 -7.89
N ASN A 393 19.50 26.45 -8.54
CA ASN A 393 18.95 26.39 -9.90
C ASN A 393 17.58 25.69 -9.92
N VAL A 394 16.50 26.47 -9.93
CA VAL A 394 15.14 25.93 -9.97
C VAL A 394 14.53 26.11 -11.36
N CYS A 395 14.09 25.02 -11.96
CA CYS A 395 13.27 25.03 -13.17
C CYS A 395 11.81 24.73 -12.79
N LEU A 396 11.00 25.79 -12.71
CA LEU A 396 9.56 25.71 -12.43
C LEU A 396 8.80 26.45 -13.54
N PRO A 397 8.18 25.73 -14.49
CA PRO A 397 7.47 26.37 -15.60
C PRO A 397 6.14 26.97 -15.15
N MET A 398 5.86 28.21 -15.57
CA MET A 398 4.55 28.84 -15.36
C MET A 398 3.47 28.17 -16.23
N PRO A 399 2.23 28.01 -15.73
CA PRO A 399 1.08 27.67 -16.56
C PRO A 399 0.90 28.75 -17.63
N GLY A 400 0.73 28.33 -18.89
CA GLY A 400 0.51 29.22 -20.03
C GLY A 400 -0.93 29.70 -20.16
#